data_AF-A0A1V1WY20-F1
#
_entry.id   AF-A0A1V1WY20-F1
#
_cell.length_a   1.000
_cell.length_b   1.000
_cell.length_c   1.000
_cell.angle_alpha   90.00
_cell.angle_beta   90.00
_cell.angle_gamma   90.00
#
_symmetry.space_group_name_H-M   'P 1'
#
loop_
_entity.id
_entity.type
_entity.pdbx_description
1 polymer ?
#
loop_
_entity_poly.entity_id
_entity_poly.type
_entity_poly.pdbx_seq_one_letter_code
_entity_poly.pdbx_strand_id
1 'polypeptide(L)' 'MSFVIQVFTEAWHLFLSSAVYVLFGILVAGLLRVFINPSTIAHHLGRGRFLSVVKAALFGIPIPL' A
#
# COMPACT_ATOMS: atom_id res chain seq x y z
N MET A 1 -25.85 -1.23 25.65
CA MET A 1 -24.40 -1.06 25.92
C MET A 1 -23.54 -2.23 25.43
N SER A 2 -24.05 -3.47 25.41
CA SER A 2 -23.33 -4.65 24.91
C SER A 2 -22.93 -4.58 23.44
N PHE A 3 -23.82 -4.09 22.56
CA PHE A 3 -23.54 -4.00 21.12
C PHE A 3 -22.33 -3.13 20.79
N VAL A 4 -22.24 -1.94 21.41
CA VAL A 4 -21.12 -1.01 21.18
C VAL A 4 -19.80 -1.67 21.59
N ILE A 5 -19.77 -2.33 22.75
CA ILE A 5 -18.57 -3.04 23.22
C ILE A 5 -18.19 -4.16 22.25
N GLN A 6 -19.16 -4.95 21.78
CA GLN A 6 -18.90 -6.02 20.80
C GLN A 6 -18.30 -5.48 19.50
N VAL A 7 -18.83 -4.38 18.96
CA VAL A 7 -18.26 -3.77 17.74
C VAL A 7 -16.80 -3.38 17.94
N PHE A 8 -16.46 -2.75 19.06
CA PHE A 8 -15.07 -2.39 19.35
C PHE A 8 -14.18 -3.61 19.60
N THR A 9 -14.69 -4.66 20.25
CA THR A 9 -13.96 -5.91 20.46
C THR A 9 -13.64 -6.60 19.12
N GLU A 10 -14.62 -6.73 18.22
CA GLU A 10 -14.39 -7.32 16.90
C GLU A 10 -13.46 -6.47 16.03
N ALA A 11 -13.61 -5.14 16.06
CA ALA A 11 -12.69 -4.23 15.37
C ALA A 11 -11.25 -4.37 15.89
N TRP A 12 -11.08 -4.52 17.20
CA TRP A 12 -9.77 -4.75 17.82
C TRP A 12 -9.17 -6.09 17.41
N HIS A 13 -9.98 -7.16 17.40
CA HIS A 13 -9.53 -8.46 16.92
C HIS A 13 -9.13 -8.43 15.45
N LEU A 14 -9.94 -7.82 14.58
CA LEU A 14 -9.62 -7.66 13.16
C LEU A 14 -8.32 -6.86 12.97
N PHE A 15 -8.15 -5.77 13.72
CA PHE A 15 -6.92 -4.98 13.69
C PHE A 15 -5.70 -5.84 14.07
N LEU A 16 -5.76 -6.57 15.19
CA LEU A 16 -4.67 -7.45 15.61
C LEU A 16 -4.39 -8.57 14.61
N SER A 17 -5.42 -9.19 14.04
CA SER A 17 -5.28 -10.22 12.99
C SER A 17 -4.66 -9.67 11.70
N SER A 18 -4.88 -8.39 11.40
CA SER A 18 -4.29 -7.72 10.23
C SER A 18 -2.96 -7.01 10.51
N ALA A 19 -2.53 -6.89 11.77
CA ALA A 19 -1.43 -6.05 12.19
C ALA A 19 -0.10 -6.39 11.49
N VAL A 20 0.18 -7.68 11.30
CA VAL A 20 1.40 -8.14 10.58
C VAL A 20 1.41 -7.61 9.14
N TYR A 21 0.28 -7.66 8.44
CA TYR A 21 0.18 -7.17 7.06
C TYR A 21 0.31 -5.65 6.99
N VAL A 22 -0.27 -4.92 7.95
CA VAL A 22 -0.16 -3.46 8.03
C VAL A 22 1.29 -3.04 8.28
N LEU A 23 1.94 -3.64 9.28
CA LEU A 23 3.34 -3.37 9.61
C LEU A 23 4.26 -3.71 8.43
N PHE A 24 4.03 -4.84 7.78
CA PHE A 24 4.78 -5.23 6.58
C PHE A 24 4.58 -4.22 5.44
N GLY A 25 3.34 -3.78 5.19
CA GLY A 25 3.04 -2.76 4.18
C GLY A 25 3.75 -1.44 4.46
N ILE A 26 3.76 -0.98 5.71
CA ILE A 26 4.48 0.23 6.12
C ILE A 26 5.98 0.08 5.93
N LEU A 27 6.55 -1.07 6.32
CA LEU A 27 7.97 -1.36 6.14
C LEU A 27 8.35 -1.31 4.66
N VAL A 28 7.61 -2.01 3.80
CA VAL A 28 7.84 -2.03 2.35
C VAL A 28 7.70 -0.63 1.76
N ALA A 29 6.67 0.14 2.14
CA ALA A 29 6.51 1.52 1.69
C ALA A 29 7.71 2.41 2.09
N GLY A 30 8.22 2.25 3.31
CA GLY A 30 9.43 2.93 3.78
C GLY A 30 10.67 2.57 2.97
N LEU A 31 10.88 1.27 2.70
CA LEU A 31 11.98 0.78 1.87
C LEU A 31 11.86 1.34 0.45
N LEU A 32 10.69 1.24 -0.18
CA LEU A 32 10.45 1.79 -1.52
C LEU A 32 10.78 3.28 -1.57
N ARG A 33 10.39 4.06 -0.55
CA ARG A 33 10.70 5.49 -0.50
C ARG A 33 12.20 5.79 -0.37
N VAL A 34 12.96 4.97 0.34
CA VAL A 34 14.41 5.16 0.52
C VAL A 34 15.17 4.72 -0.73
N PHE A 35 14.79 3.59 -1.33
CA PHE A 35 15.52 3.00 -2.47
C PHE A 35 15.07 3.52 -3.82
N ILE A 36 13.83 3.99 -3.96
CA ILE A 36 13.28 4.46 -5.24
C ILE A 36 13.26 5.99 -5.25
N ASN A 37 14.03 6.56 -6.17
CA ASN A 37 13.97 7.99 -6.45
C ASN A 37 12.63 8.33 -7.14
N PRO A 38 11.84 9.30 -6.62
CA PRO A 38 10.60 9.75 -7.25
C PRO A 38 10.76 10.16 -8.72
N SER A 39 11.93 10.66 -9.12
CA SER A 39 12.22 11.01 -10.52
C SER A 39 12.32 9.78 -11.43
N THR A 40 12.82 8.65 -10.91
CA THR A 40 12.87 7.37 -11.63
C THR A 40 11.47 6.80 -11.83
N ILE A 41 10.60 6.94 -10.82
CA ILE A 41 9.18 6.56 -10.89
C ILE A 41 8.50 7.38 -11.99
N ALA A 42 8.61 8.71 -11.96
CA ALA A 42 8.02 9.60 -12.96
C ALA A 42 8.53 9.32 -14.39
N HIS A 43 9.83 9.01 -14.55
CA HIS A 43 10.39 8.70 -15.86
C HIS A 43 9.96 7.32 -16.40
N HIS A 44 9.85 6.30 -15.53
CA HIS A 44 9.49 4.93 -15.93
C HIS A 44 7.99 4.66 -16.01
N LEU A 45 7.18 5.38 -15.23
CA LEU A 45 5.72 5.26 -15.23
C LEU A 45 5.05 6.35 -16.08
N GLY A 46 5.73 7.47 -16.37
CA GLY A 46 5.19 8.54 -17.21
C GLY A 46 5.39 8.37 -18.72
N ARG A 47 6.21 7.41 -19.18
CA ARG A 47 6.48 7.19 -20.62
C ARG A 47 5.96 5.84 -21.12
N GLY A 48 4.80 5.88 -21.77
CA GLY A 48 4.21 4.74 -22.50
C GLY A 48 2.91 4.21 -21.90
N ARG A 49 1.95 3.79 -22.74
CA ARG A 49 0.60 3.40 -22.30
C ARG A 49 0.50 1.98 -21.73
N PHE A 50 1.28 1.02 -22.24
CA PHE A 50 1.14 -0.40 -21.88
C PHE A 50 2.15 -0.85 -20.82
N LEU A 51 3.45 -0.59 -21.04
CA LEU A 51 4.52 -0.98 -20.12
C LEU A 51 4.42 -0.26 -18.76
N SER A 52 3.96 0.99 -18.72
CA SER A 52 3.72 1.70 -17.45
C SER A 52 2.60 1.07 -16.63
N VAL A 53 1.50 0.64 -17.26
CA VAL A 53 0.37 -0.01 -16.57
C VAL A 53 0.78 -1.35 -15.98
N VAL A 54 1.51 -2.18 -16.73
CA VAL A 54 2.00 -3.47 -16.25
C VAL A 54 2.95 -3.28 -15.05
N LYS A 55 3.87 -2.32 -15.14
CA LYS A 55 4.79 -2.01 -14.03
C LYS A 55 4.03 -1.46 -12.82
N ALA A 56 3.09 -0.53 -13.03
CA ALA A 56 2.27 0.03 -11.97
C ALA A 56 1.47 -1.05 -11.21
N ALA A 57 0.85 -1.98 -11.94
CA ALA A 57 0.10 -3.09 -11.36
C ALA A 57 0.99 -4.06 -10.56
N LEU A 58 2.18 -4.39 -11.07
CA LEU A 58 3.14 -5.25 -10.36
C LEU A 58 3.68 -4.62 -9.07
N PHE A 59 3.87 -3.30 -9.07
CA PHE A 59 4.38 -2.58 -7.90
C PHE A 59 3.28 -1.98 -7.01
N GLY A 60 2.00 -2.15 -7.37
CA GLY A 60 0.86 -1.57 -6.64
C GLY A 60 0.87 -0.04 -6.60
N ILE A 61 1.58 0.60 -7.55
CA ILE A 61 1.72 2.07 -7.59
C ILE A 61 0.51 2.64 -8.31
N PRO A 62 -0.27 3.56 -7.69
CA PRO A 62 -1.34 4.23 -8.39
C PRO A 62 -0.78 5.08 -9.54
N ILE A 63 -1.33 4.90 -10.74
CA ILE A 63 -0.92 5.68 -11.91
C ILE A 63 -1.47 7.10 -11.74
N PRO A 64 -0.65 8.16 -11.81
CA PRO A 64 -1.17 9.50 -11.99
C PRO A 64 -1.82 9.55 -13.39
N LEU A 65 -3.15 9.72 -13.41
CA LEU A 65 -3.91 9.98 -14.63
C LEU A 65 -3.33 11.17 -15.40
#